data_AF-A0A959E4C9-F1
#
_entry.id   AF-A0A959E4C9-F1
#
_cell.length_a   1.000
_cell.length_b   1.000
_cell.length_c   1.000
_cell.angle_alpha   90.00
_cell.angle_beta   90.00
_cell.angle_gamma   90.00
#
_symmetry.space_group_name_H-M   'P 1'
#
loop_
_entity.id
_entity.type
_entity.pdbx_description
1 polymer ?
#
loop_
_entity_poly.entity_id
_entity_poly.type
_entity_poly.pdbx_seq_one_letter_code
_entity_poly.pdbx_strand_id
1 'polypeptide(L)' 'MAQKKHTIIEQIAEKLGIIPNLHGETEPELPRLTEPGDLTSFPPPDKWDDWTEYDPKAHPRKVKRHYS' A
#
# COMPACT_ATOMS: atom_id res chain seq x y z
N MET A 1 -5.57 -18.66 -2.51
CA MET A 1 -6.41 -17.56 -3.04
C MET A 1 -7.07 -18.10 -4.31
N ALA A 2 -8.40 -18.06 -4.42
CA ALA A 2 -9.08 -18.59 -5.61
C ALA A 2 -8.78 -17.69 -6.82
N GLN A 3 -8.26 -18.25 -7.91
CA GLN A 3 -7.98 -17.49 -9.13
C GLN A 3 -9.29 -16.99 -9.72
N LYS A 4 -9.45 -15.66 -9.77
CA LYS A 4 -10.65 -15.02 -10.32
C LYS A 4 -10.65 -15.23 -11.84
N LYS A 5 -11.73 -15.76 -12.39
CA LYS A 5 -11.87 -15.95 -13.84
C LYS A 5 -12.17 -14.61 -14.49
N HIS A 6 -11.42 -14.25 -15.52
CA HIS A 6 -11.64 -13.02 -16.26
C HIS A 6 -12.99 -13.05 -17.01
N THR A 7 -13.64 -11.91 -17.02
CA THR A 7 -14.93 -11.63 -17.65
C THR A 7 -14.74 -11.16 -19.08
N ILE A 8 -15.84 -11.11 -19.85
CA ILE A 8 -15.83 -10.69 -21.27
C ILE A 8 -15.30 -9.26 -21.42
N ILE A 9 -15.60 -8.38 -20.47
CA ILE A 9 -15.14 -6.98 -20.48
C ILE A 9 -13.61 -6.91 -20.38
N GLU A 10 -13.04 -7.70 -19.48
CA GLU A 10 -11.58 -7.77 -19.29
C GLU A 10 -10.88 -8.31 -20.54
N GLN A 11 -11.43 -9.37 -21.17
CA GLN A 11 -10.89 -9.91 -22.43
C GLN A 11 -10.89 -8.88 -23.57
N ILE A 12 -11.96 -8.09 -23.69
CA ILE A 12 -12.06 -7.05 -24.72
C ILE A 12 -11.08 -5.90 -24.41
N ALA A 13 -11.02 -5.46 -23.16
CA ALA A 13 -10.13 -4.38 -22.74
C ALA A 13 -8.65 -4.76 -22.93
N GLU A 14 -8.27 -6.01 -22.68
CA GLU A 14 -6.93 -6.53 -23.00
C GLU A 14 -6.64 -6.50 -24.50
N LYS A 15 -7.58 -6.99 -25.33
CA LYS A 15 -7.40 -7.00 -26.79
C LYS A 15 -7.31 -5.59 -27.40
N LEU A 16 -7.96 -4.62 -26.77
CA LEU A 16 -7.88 -3.21 -27.17
C LEU A 16 -6.63 -2.50 -26.60
N GLY A 17 -5.86 -3.15 -25.72
CA GLY A 17 -4.68 -2.57 -25.09
C GLY A 17 -5.00 -1.49 -24.05
N ILE A 18 -6.23 -1.48 -23.52
CA ILE A 18 -6.67 -0.53 -22.47
C ILE A 18 -6.11 -0.95 -21.12
N ILE A 19 -5.99 -2.25 -20.89
CA ILE A 19 -5.40 -2.84 -19.68
C ILE A 19 -4.25 -3.78 -20.06
N PRO A 20 -3.24 -3.93 -19.19
CA PRO A 20 -2.16 -4.90 -19.39
C PRO A 20 -2.69 -6.33 -19.38
N ASN A 21 -1.96 -7.23 -20.01
CA ASN A 21 -2.31 -8.64 -20.07
C ASN A 21 -2.25 -9.26 -18.67
N LEU A 22 -3.41 -9.62 -18.13
CA LEU A 22 -3.51 -10.32 -16.85
C LEU A 22 -3.31 -11.84 -17.01
N HIS A 23 -3.24 -12.30 -18.26
CA HIS A 23 -3.02 -13.70 -18.67
C HIS A 23 -1.54 -14.10 -18.71
N GLY A 24 -0.62 -13.17 -18.46
CA GLY A 24 0.81 -13.44 -18.40
C GLY A 24 1.14 -14.10 -17.07
N GLU A 25 1.57 -15.36 -17.11
CA GLU A 25 2.31 -15.91 -15.98
C GLU A 25 3.50 -15.00 -15.73
N THR A 26 3.74 -14.67 -14.46
CA THR A 26 4.67 -13.64 -13.98
C THR A 26 3.95 -12.30 -13.73
N GLU A 27 3.29 -12.20 -12.57
CA GLU A 27 3.53 -10.99 -11.76
C GLU A 27 5.05 -10.81 -11.77
N PRO A 28 5.60 -9.69 -12.26
CA PRO A 28 7.04 -9.50 -12.21
C PRO A 28 7.46 -9.83 -10.77
N GLU A 29 8.45 -10.71 -10.61
CA GLU A 29 9.11 -10.87 -9.32
C GLU A 29 9.77 -9.53 -9.03
N LEU A 30 8.96 -8.62 -8.49
CA LEU A 30 9.42 -7.30 -8.12
C LEU A 30 10.43 -7.56 -7.02
N PRO A 31 11.68 -7.10 -7.19
CA PRO A 31 12.64 -7.23 -6.13
C PRO A 31 12.04 -6.54 -4.91
N ARG A 32 11.90 -7.29 -3.81
CA ARG A 32 11.50 -6.70 -2.55
C ARG A 32 12.51 -5.59 -2.27
N LEU A 33 12.02 -4.40 -1.95
CA LEU A 33 12.89 -3.27 -1.67
C LEU A 33 13.89 -3.60 -0.54
N THR A 34 13.51 -4.54 0.34
CA THR A 34 14.26 -5.04 1.49
C THR A 34 14.15 -6.56 1.62
N GLU A 35 15.12 -7.18 2.30
CA GLU A 35 15.14 -8.62 2.51
C GLU A 35 13.90 -9.12 3.28
N PRO A 36 13.43 -10.36 3.04
CA PRO A 36 12.31 -10.94 3.76
C PRO A 36 12.59 -10.98 5.27
N GLY A 37 11.85 -10.20 6.06
CA GLY A 37 11.96 -10.19 7.51
C GLY A 37 12.31 -8.84 8.11
N ASP A 38 12.88 -7.93 7.32
CA ASP A 38 13.22 -6.59 7.79
C ASP A 38 12.05 -5.62 7.57
N LEU A 39 11.29 -5.37 8.64
CA LEU A 39 10.46 -4.17 8.73
C LEU A 39 11.42 -2.97 8.72
N THR A 40 11.32 -2.10 7.72
CA THR A 40 12.40 -1.12 7.47
C THR A 40 12.11 0.30 7.92
N SER A 41 10.90 0.58 8.38
CA SER A 41 10.53 1.90 8.87
C SER A 41 9.46 1.83 9.95
N PHE A 42 9.80 1.23 11.09
CA PHE A 42 8.98 1.28 12.30
C PHE A 42 9.73 2.05 13.39
N PRO A 43 9.02 2.77 14.29
CA PRO A 43 9.66 3.43 15.42
C PRO A 43 10.25 2.40 16.39
N PRO A 44 11.34 2.72 17.11
CA PRO A 44 11.85 1.89 18.20
C PRO A 44 10.73 1.53 19.19
N PRO A 45 10.74 0.31 19.79
CA PRO A 45 9.71 -0.12 20.75
C PRO A 45 9.46 0.87 21.88
N ASP A 46 10.51 1.54 22.36
CA ASP A 46 10.44 2.55 23.42
C ASP A 46 9.61 3.80 23.04
N LYS A 47 9.27 3.96 21.75
CA LYS A 47 8.47 5.07 21.21
C LYS A 47 7.10 4.64 20.72
N TRP A 48 6.64 3.43 21.07
CA TRP A 48 5.34 2.95 20.62
C TRP A 48 4.18 3.61 21.37
N ASP A 49 4.40 3.95 22.63
CA ASP A 49 3.40 4.66 23.46
C ASP A 49 3.44 6.18 23.24
N ASP A 50 4.50 6.70 22.61
CA ASP A 50 4.66 8.10 22.24
C ASP A 50 4.07 8.37 20.85
N TRP A 51 2.96 9.11 20.80
CA TRP A 51 2.40 9.56 19.54
C TRP A 51 1.96 11.03 19.56
N THR A 52 2.09 11.66 18.39
CA THR A 52 1.68 13.05 18.17
C THR A 52 0.47 13.11 17.25
N GLU A 53 -0.63 13.64 17.76
CA GLU A 53 -1.85 13.94 16.99
C GLU A 53 -1.86 15.41 16.55
N TYR A 54 -2.48 15.70 15.40
CA TYR A 54 -2.81 17.07 15.03
C TYR A 54 -4.29 17.34 15.26
N ASP A 55 -4.63 18.47 15.91
CA ASP A 55 -6.02 18.82 16.18
C ASP A 55 -6.76 19.17 14.87
N PRO A 56 -7.75 18.37 14.43
CA PRO A 56 -8.47 18.62 13.18
C PRO A 56 -9.33 19.89 13.24
N LYS A 57 -9.74 20.33 14.44
CA LYS A 57 -10.57 21.53 14.63
C LYS A 57 -9.75 22.82 14.54
N ALA A 58 -8.43 22.73 14.57
CA ALA A 58 -7.54 23.89 14.54
C ALA A 58 -7.23 24.41 13.12
N HIS A 59 -7.83 23.83 12.08
CA HIS A 59 -7.62 24.28 10.70
C HIS A 59 -7.85 25.80 10.55
N PRO A 60 -6.95 26.55 9.88
CA PRO A 60 -5.81 26.12 9.06
C PRO A 60 -4.48 25.94 9.82
N ARG A 61 -4.47 26.10 11.13
CA ARG A 61 -3.25 26.00 11.95
C ARG A 61 -2.96 24.54 12.30
N LYS A 62 -1.71 24.12 12.12
CA LYS A 62 -1.24 22.80 12.58
C LYS A 62 -0.95 22.84 14.08
N VAL A 63 -1.91 22.43 14.90
CA VAL A 63 -1.74 22.32 16.36
C VAL A 63 -1.42 20.88 16.73
N LYS A 64 -0.24 20.64 17.30
CA LYS A 64 0.22 19.30 17.75
C LYS A 64 -0.22 19.02 19.19
N ARG A 65 -0.65 17.80 19.45
CA ARG A 65 -0.85 17.21 20.79
C ARG A 65 0.02 15.97 20.91
N HIS A 66 0.71 15.83 22.03
CA HIS A 66 1.61 14.73 22.30
C HIS A 66 1.03 13.90 23.44
N TYR A 67 1.04 12.59 23.29
CA TYR A 67 0.55 11.63 24.27
C TYR A 67 1.65 10.60 24.52
N SER A 68 1.79 10.19 25.79
CA SER A 68 2.72 9.18 26.29
C SER A 68 2.03 8.29 27.30
#